data_AF-A0A9P6CAM4-F1
#
_entry.id   AF-A0A9P6CAM4-F1
#
_cell.length_a   1.000
_cell.length_b   1.000
_cell.length_c   1.000
_cell.angle_alpha   90.00
_cell.angle_beta   90.00
_cell.angle_gamma   90.00
#
_symmetry.space_group_name_H-M   'P 1'
#
loop_
_entity.id
_entity.type
_entity.pdbx_description
1 polymer ?
#
loop_
_entity_poly.entity_id
_entity_poly.type
_entity_poly.pdbx_seq_one_letter_code
_entity_poly.pdbx_strand_id
1 'polypeptide(L)'
;SYLELDMYASLEVHTATTISDGKEELKHFSKLINEYETKYSDKSWNFPKNHTHGHLFKDIEEKGVTQNYNTKFNEKAHGPLKTSY
;
A
#
# COMPACT_ATOMS: atom_id res chain seq x y z
N SER A 1 -6.71 14.19 3.28
CA SER A 1 -6.02 13.03 3.85
C SER A 1 -5.68 11.94 2.83
N TYR A 2 -6.58 11.52 1.92
CA TYR A 2 -6.19 10.51 0.90
C TYR A 2 -5.04 10.97 -0.01
N LEU A 3 -5.07 12.21 -0.51
CA LEU A 3 -4.05 12.73 -1.42
C LEU A 3 -2.69 12.86 -0.75
N GLU A 4 -2.67 13.24 0.52
CA GLU A 4 -1.48 13.40 1.34
C GLU A 4 -0.87 12.04 1.67
N LEU A 5 -1.71 11.04 2.01
CA LEU A 5 -1.26 9.66 2.19
C LEU A 5 -0.67 9.08 0.89
N ASP A 6 -1.30 9.34 -0.25
CA ASP A 6 -0.82 8.93 -1.58
C ASP A 6 0.50 9.65 -1.96
N MET A 7 0.63 10.93 -1.62
CA MET A 7 1.87 11.68 -1.77
C MET A 7 3.01 11.04 -0.96
N TYR A 8 2.79 10.73 0.33
CA TYR A 8 3.80 10.04 1.14
C TYR A 8 4.13 8.65 0.61
N ALA A 9 3.14 7.91 0.08
CA ALA A 9 3.33 6.60 -0.53
C ALA A 9 4.17 6.65 -1.81
N SER A 10 4.11 7.76 -2.54
CA SER A 10 4.71 7.94 -3.87
C SER A 10 6.12 8.54 -3.83
N LEU A 11 6.67 8.78 -2.64
CA LEU A 11 8.03 9.30 -2.51
C LEU A 11 9.05 8.29 -3.07
N GLU A 12 9.96 8.76 -3.91
CA GLU A 12 11.04 7.93 -4.43
C GLU A 12 12.04 7.55 -3.33
N VAL A 13 12.23 8.45 -2.36
CA VAL A 13 13.12 8.25 -1.22
C VAL A 13 12.35 8.50 0.07
N HIS A 14 12.18 7.44 0.85
CA HIS A 14 11.62 7.51 2.19
C HIS A 14 12.73 7.71 3.23
N THR A 15 12.65 8.81 3.97
CA THR A 15 13.45 9.06 5.18
C THR A 15 12.66 8.68 6.42
N ALA A 16 13.34 8.50 7.55
CA ALA A 16 12.69 8.22 8.84
C ALA A 16 11.61 9.26 9.17
N THR A 17 11.85 10.54 8.88
CA THR A 17 10.87 11.62 9.07
C THR A 17 9.65 11.42 8.18
N THR A 18 9.83 11.25 6.87
CA THR A 18 8.70 11.07 5.94
C THR A 18 7.90 9.80 6.21
N ILE A 19 8.54 8.74 6.73
CA ILE A 19 7.85 7.51 7.16
C ILE A 19 7.03 7.79 8.42
N SER A 20 7.58 8.53 9.39
CA SER A 20 6.87 8.92 10.60
C SER A 20 5.64 9.77 10.25
N ASP A 21 5.82 10.81 9.45
CA ASP A 21 4.74 11.71 9.03
C ASP A 21 3.67 10.94 8.24
N GLY A 22 4.09 10.06 7.32
CA GLY A 22 3.17 9.20 6.58
C GLY A 22 2.39 8.24 7.48
N LYS A 23 3.00 7.67 8.51
CA LYS A 23 2.32 6.85 9.53
C LYS A 23 1.30 7.66 10.33
N GLU A 24 1.56 8.93 10.60
CA GLU A 24 0.58 9.83 11.23
C GLU A 24 -0.59 10.13 10.30
N GLU A 25 -0.32 10.45 9.03
CA GLU A 25 -1.38 10.64 8.03
C GLU A 25 -2.22 9.36 7.81
N LEU A 26 -1.61 8.17 7.87
CA LEU A 26 -2.36 6.92 7.80
C LEU A 26 -3.35 6.76 8.96
N LYS A 27 -2.96 7.15 10.19
CA LYS A 27 -3.85 7.14 11.35
C LYS A 27 -4.98 8.16 11.18
N HIS A 28 -4.65 9.35 10.68
CA HIS A 28 -5.63 10.39 10.39
C HIS A 28 -6.64 9.94 9.33
N PHE A 29 -6.15 9.37 8.22
CA PHE A 29 -6.98 8.80 7.15
C PHE A 29 -7.92 7.71 7.69
N SER A 30 -7.39 6.78 8.49
CA SER A 30 -8.17 5.69 9.07
C SER A 30 -9.30 6.21 9.98
N LYS A 31 -9.02 7.26 10.76
CA LYS A 31 -10.04 7.93 11.58
C LYS A 31 -11.15 8.53 10.71
N LEU A 32 -10.78 9.26 9.64
CA LEU A 32 -11.74 9.89 8.73
C LEU A 32 -12.60 8.86 7.99
N ILE A 33 -12.04 7.70 7.60
CA ILE A 33 -12.80 6.62 6.98
C ILE A 33 -13.83 6.04 7.97
N ASN A 34 -13.45 5.79 9.23
CA ASN A 34 -14.38 5.31 10.25
C ASN A 34 -15.51 6.30 10.53
N GLU A 35 -15.20 7.61 10.60
CA GLU A 35 -16.21 8.67 10.74
C GLU A 35 -17.14 8.71 9.53
N TYR A 36 -16.59 8.55 8.32
CA TYR A 36 -17.38 8.53 7.09
C TYR A 36 -18.28 7.29 7.02
N GLU A 37 -17.79 6.09 7.38
CA GLU A 37 -18.58 4.86 7.48
C GLU A 37 -19.73 4.99 8.48
N THR A 38 -19.48 5.64 9.61
CA THR A 38 -20.51 5.88 10.64
C THR A 38 -21.60 6.81 10.10
N LYS A 39 -21.23 7.80 9.27
CA LYS A 39 -22.16 8.77 8.68
C LYS A 39 -22.90 8.21 7.45
N TYR A 40 -22.27 7.31 6.69
CA TYR A 40 -22.77 6.72 5.45
C TYR A 40 -22.65 5.20 5.51
N SER A 41 -23.58 4.57 6.23
CA SER A 41 -23.57 3.13 6.51
C SER A 41 -23.96 2.25 5.31
N ASP A 42 -24.44 2.86 4.24
CA ASP A 42 -24.77 2.22 2.97
C ASP A 42 -23.52 1.75 2.21
N LYS A 43 -22.35 2.32 2.51
CA LYS A 43 -21.09 2.00 1.86
C LYS A 43 -20.08 1.42 2.83
N SER A 44 -19.69 0.16 2.59
CA SER A 44 -18.54 -0.44 3.27
C SER A 44 -17.22 0.00 2.64
N TRP A 45 -16.28 0.47 3.46
CA TRP A 45 -14.90 0.76 3.07
C TRP A 45 -13.95 -0.40 3.41
N ASN A 46 -14.49 -1.54 3.81
CA ASN A 46 -13.74 -2.79 3.98
C ASN A 46 -13.54 -3.50 2.62
N PHE A 47 -12.70 -2.92 1.76
CA PHE A 47 -12.29 -3.53 0.49
C PHE A 47 -10.77 -3.66 0.40
N PRO A 48 -10.24 -4.62 -0.41
CA PRO A 48 -8.81 -4.94 -0.42
C PRO A 48 -7.89 -3.73 -0.61
N LYS A 49 -8.28 -2.79 -1.50
CA LYS A 49 -7.49 -1.59 -1.79
C LYS A 49 -7.47 -0.57 -0.64
N ASN A 50 -8.45 -0.54 0.25
CA ASN A 50 -8.35 0.28 1.46
C ASN A 50 -7.38 -0.36 2.47
N HIS A 51 -7.42 -1.68 2.58
CA HIS A 51 -6.56 -2.44 3.49
C HIS A 51 -5.07 -2.36 3.14
N THR A 52 -4.72 -2.17 1.86
CA THR A 52 -3.31 -2.02 1.45
C THR A 52 -2.62 -0.83 2.12
N HIS A 53 -3.34 0.25 2.41
CA HIS A 53 -2.77 1.40 3.12
C HIS A 53 -2.34 1.05 4.55
N GLY A 54 -3.02 0.11 5.22
CA GLY A 54 -2.70 -0.32 6.58
C GLY A 54 -1.32 -0.96 6.71
N HIS A 55 -0.83 -1.62 5.66
CA HIS A 55 0.48 -2.26 5.65
C HIS A 55 1.56 -1.44 4.94
N LEU A 56 1.19 -0.35 4.25
CA LEU A 56 2.06 0.41 3.36
C LEU A 56 3.43 0.77 3.97
N PHE A 57 3.45 1.46 5.12
CA PHE A 57 4.71 1.93 5.71
C PHE A 57 5.53 0.81 6.33
N LYS A 58 4.87 -0.23 6.83
CA LYS A 58 5.55 -1.44 7.31
C LYS A 58 6.22 -2.16 6.14
N ASP A 59 5.52 -2.29 5.02
CA ASP A 59 6.06 -2.87 3.79
C ASP A 59 7.24 -2.06 3.25
N ILE A 60 7.18 -0.72 3.30
CA ILE A 60 8.30 0.17 2.92
C ILE A 60 9.52 -0.07 3.82
N GLU A 61 9.33 -0.19 5.13
CA GLU A 61 10.42 -0.45 6.08
C GLU A 61 11.02 -1.86 5.94
N GLU A 62 10.18 -2.88 5.79
CA GLU A 62 10.60 -4.29 5.74
C GLU A 62 11.19 -4.67 4.37
N LYS A 63 10.61 -4.17 3.27
CA LYS A 63 11.06 -4.47 1.91
C LYS A 63 12.10 -3.48 1.40
N GLY A 64 12.30 -2.35 2.11
CA GLY A 64 13.17 -1.25 1.69
C GLY A 64 12.74 -0.63 0.36
N VAL A 65 13.66 0.06 -0.32
CA VAL A 65 13.49 0.50 -1.71
C VAL A 65 13.51 -0.74 -2.62
N THR A 66 12.39 -1.45 -2.71
CA THR A 66 12.19 -2.55 -3.68
C THR A 66 11.80 -1.98 -5.04
N GLN A 67 12.41 -0.85 -5.45
CA GLN A 67 12.31 -0.30 -6.81
C GLN A 67 12.91 -1.28 -7.83
N ASN A 68 13.82 -2.16 -7.38
CA ASN A 68 14.48 -3.15 -8.21
C ASN A 68 14.05 -4.58 -7.86
N TYR A 69 13.19 -5.09 -8.74
CA TYR A 69 12.96 -6.49 -9.07
C TYR A 69 12.35 -7.36 -7.97
N ASN A 70 11.02 -7.43 -8.01
CA ASN A 70 10.34 -8.69 -8.30
C ASN A 70 11.33 -9.85 -8.55
N THR A 71 11.54 -10.71 -7.54
CA THR A 71 12.23 -12.00 -7.67
C THR A 71 11.33 -13.02 -8.40
N LYS A 72 10.81 -12.67 -9.57
CA LYS A 72 10.25 -13.66 -10.51
C LYS A 72 11.41 -14.42 -11.13
N PHE A 73 12.04 -15.26 -10.32
CA PHE A 73 12.92 -16.32 -10.77
C PHE A 73 12.26 -17.19 -11.87
N ASN A 74 10.92 -17.28 -11.85
CA ASN A 74 10.12 -18.18 -12.68
C ASN A 74 9.44 -17.54 -13.90
N GLU A 75 9.73 -16.29 -14.29
CA GLU A 75 9.14 -15.75 -15.53
C GLU A 75 9.52 -16.56 -16.78
N LYS A 76 10.68 -17.22 -16.75
CA LYS A 76 11.12 -18.16 -17.80
C LYS A 76 10.47 -19.55 -17.71
N ALA A 77 9.96 -19.96 -16.54
CA ALA A 77 9.32 -21.26 -16.34
C ALA A 77 7.91 -21.34 -16.97
N HIS A 78 7.29 -20.19 -17.28
CA HIS A 78 5.99 -20.15 -17.94
C HIS A 78 6.01 -20.55 -19.43
N GLY A 79 7.16 -20.46 -20.10
CA GLY A 79 7.28 -20.88 -21.50
C GLY A 79 6.99 -22.38 -21.68
N PRO A 80 7.74 -23.27 -21.01
CA PRO A 80 7.54 -24.72 -21.10
C PRO A 80 6.16 -25.20 -20.63
N LEU A 81 5.63 -24.59 -19.56
CA LEU A 81 4.32 -24.96 -18.99
C LEU A 81 3.14 -24.57 -19.90
N LYS A 82 3.29 -23.50 -20.70
CA LYS A 82 2.28 -23.08 -21.68
C LYS A 82 2.25 -24.01 -22.90
N THR A 83 3.36 -24.64 -23.25
CA THR A 83 3.42 -25.60 -24.37
C THR A 83 2.91 -26.99 -24.01
N SER A 84 2.75 -27.31 -22.73
CA SER A 84 2.24 -28.61 -22.26
C SER A 84 0.72 -28.65 -22.01
N TYR A 85 0.01 -27.53 -22.19
CA TYR A 85 -1.45 -27.43 -22.08
C TYR A 85 -2.05 -27.28 -23.47
#